data_AF-A0A133Y996-F1
#
_entry.id   AF-A0A133Y996-F1
#
_cell.length_a   1.000
_cell.length_b   1.000
_cell.length_c   1.000
_cell.angle_alpha   90.00
_cell.angle_beta   90.00
_cell.angle_gamma   90.00
#
_symmetry.space_group_name_H-M   'P 1'
#
loop_
_entity.id
_entity.type
_entity.pdbx_description
1 polymer ?
#
loop_
_entity_poly.entity_id
_entity_poly.type
_entity_poly.pdbx_seq_one_letter_code
_entity_poly.pdbx_strand_id
1 'polypeptide(L)' 'MIKDTDGTSFEEMRTIEQELTFTEAKCTFDKYHVDFSKEKFVALGLRHVKDGMYTNLAEILSDQCKHTVKIAVF' A
#
# COMPACT_ATOMS: atom_id res chain seq x y z
N MET A 1 -0.68 24.31 8.27
CA MET A 1 -1.01 24.45 6.83
C MET A 1 -2.35 23.74 6.67
N ILE A 2 -3.37 24.39 6.11
CA ILE A 2 -4.79 24.02 6.23
C ILE A 2 -5.12 22.80 5.35
N LYS A 3 -4.54 21.65 5.69
CA LYS A 3 -4.89 20.29 5.24
C LYS A 3 -4.48 19.20 6.25
N ASP A 4 -3.95 19.57 7.41
CA ASP A 4 -3.64 18.64 8.52
C ASP A 4 -4.91 18.19 9.29
N THR A 5 -6.12 18.60 8.88
CA THR A 5 -7.33 18.48 9.72
C THR A 5 -8.55 17.97 8.95
N ASP A 6 -8.36 17.07 7.98
CA ASP A 6 -9.48 16.28 7.42
C ASP A 6 -9.49 14.83 7.95
N GLY A 7 -8.57 14.49 8.87
CA GLY A 7 -8.56 13.20 9.57
C GLY A 7 -8.40 11.97 8.67
N THR A 8 -8.16 12.15 7.37
CA THR A 8 -8.08 11.06 6.41
C THR A 8 -6.64 10.96 5.92
N SER A 9 -5.94 9.89 6.30
CA SER A 9 -4.59 9.64 5.81
C SER A 9 -4.66 9.36 4.30
N PHE A 10 -3.76 9.97 3.52
CA PHE A 10 -3.69 9.71 2.08
C PHE A 10 -3.57 8.21 1.80
N GLU A 11 -2.74 7.51 2.57
CA GLU A 11 -2.47 6.08 2.48
C GLU A 11 -3.71 5.22 2.69
N GLU A 12 -4.66 5.70 3.50
CA GLU A 12 -5.91 4.99 3.80
C GLU A 12 -6.99 5.24 2.75
N MET A 13 -6.85 6.23 1.87
CA MET A 13 -7.84 6.45 0.81
C MET A 13 -7.72 5.39 -0.28
N ARG A 14 -8.83 5.13 -0.99
CA ARG A 14 -8.83 4.27 -2.18
C ARG A 14 -7.99 4.88 -3.29
N THR A 15 -7.16 4.06 -3.94
CA THR A 15 -6.48 4.46 -5.18
C THR A 15 -7.40 4.40 -6.39
N ILE A 16 -7.17 5.29 -7.34
CA ILE A 16 -7.90 5.30 -8.63
C ILE A 16 -7.50 4.08 -9.46
N GLU A 17 -6.23 3.64 -9.38
CA GLU A 17 -5.74 2.47 -10.08
C GLU A 17 -5.97 1.20 -9.23
N GLN A 18 -6.67 0.21 -9.79
CA GLN A 18 -7.00 -1.02 -9.07
C GLN A 18 -6.30 -2.25 -9.69
N GLU A 19 -5.73 -2.12 -10.88
CA GLU A 19 -4.91 -3.14 -11.54
C GLU A 19 -3.46 -3.01 -11.08
N LEU A 20 -3.20 -3.33 -9.81
CA LEU A 20 -1.88 -3.23 -9.20
C LEU A 20 -1.11 -4.57 -9.20
N THR A 21 0.19 -4.50 -9.48
CA THR A 21 1.15 -5.60 -9.35
C THR A 21 2.20 -5.30 -8.27
N PHE A 22 2.77 -6.34 -7.69
CA PHE A 22 3.65 -6.24 -6.50
C PHE A 22 4.88 -7.15 -6.63
N THR A 23 5.48 -7.19 -7.81
CA THR A 23 6.57 -8.15 -8.11
C THR A 23 7.79 -7.86 -7.26
N GLU A 24 8.20 -6.59 -7.19
CA GLU A 24 9.38 -6.17 -6.40
C GLU A 24 9.11 -6.27 -4.89
N ALA A 25 7.91 -5.91 -4.46
CA ALA A 25 7.50 -6.06 -3.07
C ALA A 25 7.52 -7.52 -2.64
N LYS A 26 6.94 -8.44 -3.43
CA LYS A 26 6.97 -9.87 -3.16
C LYS A 26 8.39 -10.42 -3.07
N CYS A 27 9.26 -10.07 -4.04
CA CYS A 27 10.67 -10.46 -4.03
C CYS A 27 11.39 -9.98 -2.75
N THR A 28 11.06 -8.76 -2.30
CA THR A 28 11.64 -8.21 -1.07
C THR A 28 11.16 -8.94 0.18
N PHE A 29 9.86 -9.23 0.29
CA PHE A 29 9.31 -10.00 1.40
C PHE A 29 9.87 -11.43 1.45
N ASP A 30 10.02 -12.08 0.29
CA ASP A 30 10.59 -13.42 0.16
C ASP A 30 12.06 -13.48 0.65
N LYS A 31 12.85 -12.42 0.42
CA LYS A 31 14.24 -12.32 0.94
C LYS A 31 14.30 -12.35 2.47
N TYR A 32 13.25 -11.90 3.14
CA TYR A 32 13.13 -11.93 4.60
C TYR A 32 12.29 -13.12 5.09
N HIS A 33 11.94 -14.06 4.19
CA HIS A 33 11.08 -15.22 4.49
C HIS A 33 9.72 -14.83 5.08
N VAL A 34 9.19 -13.68 4.67
CA VAL A 34 7.87 -13.20 5.07
C VAL A 34 6.90 -13.45 3.93
N ASP A 35 5.78 -14.10 4.22
CA ASP A 35 4.75 -14.35 3.21
C ASP A 35 4.06 -13.04 2.78
N PHE A 36 4.02 -12.78 1.47
CA PHE A 36 3.35 -11.64 0.85
C PHE A 36 2.18 -12.13 -0.02
N SER A 37 1.07 -12.45 0.65
CA SER A 37 -0.14 -13.02 0.04
C SER A 37 -1.35 -12.09 0.18
N LYS A 38 -2.35 -12.26 -0.69
CA LYS A 38 -3.57 -11.43 -0.70
C LYS A 38 -4.35 -11.48 0.62
N GLU A 39 -4.25 -12.58 1.35
CA GLU A 39 -4.83 -12.75 2.69
C GLU A 39 -4.25 -11.75 3.71
N LYS A 40 -2.98 -11.34 3.52
CA LYS A 40 -2.28 -10.38 4.39
C LYS A 40 -2.50 -8.93 3.96
N PHE A 41 -2.99 -8.68 2.75
CA PHE A 41 -3.11 -7.32 2.21
C PHE A 41 -4.00 -6.40 3.05
N VAL A 42 -5.07 -6.95 3.62
CA VAL A 42 -5.93 -6.19 4.53
C VAL A 42 -5.20 -5.86 5.84
N ALA A 43 -4.45 -6.82 6.41
CA ALA A 43 -3.67 -6.61 7.62
C ALA A 43 -2.51 -5.62 7.42
N LEU A 44 -1.98 -5.54 6.19
CA LEU A 44 -0.94 -4.59 5.78
C LEU A 44 -1.50 -3.23 5.36
N GLY A 45 -2.83 -3.01 5.41
CA GLY A 45 -3.46 -1.76 5.00
C GLY A 45 -3.48 -1.51 3.48
N LEU A 46 -3.09 -2.50 2.66
CA LEU A 46 -3.09 -2.40 1.20
C LEU A 46 -4.50 -2.51 0.61
N ARG A 47 -5.43 -3.14 1.33
CA ARG A 47 -6.82 -3.27 0.92
C ARG A 47 -7.77 -2.89 2.04
N HIS A 48 -8.85 -2.22 1.68
CA HIS A 48 -9.94 -1.96 2.60
C HIS A 48 -10.67 -3.24 3.00
N VAL A 49 -10.96 -3.37 4.30
CA VAL A 49 -11.72 -4.51 4.86
C VAL A 49 -13.12 -4.61 4.26
N LYS A 50 -13.74 -3.47 3.93
CA LYS A 50 -15.16 -3.39 3.57
C LYS A 50 -15.45 -3.80 2.12
N ASP A 51 -14.63 -3.36 1.18
CA ASP A 51 -14.88 -3.52 -0.26
C ASP A 51 -13.74 -4.27 -0.99
N GLY A 52 -12.65 -4.59 -0.29
CA GLY A 52 -11.49 -5.29 -0.86
C GLY A 52 -10.67 -4.46 -1.86
N MET A 53 -10.99 -3.18 -2.02
CA MET A 53 -10.32 -2.28 -2.96
C MET A 53 -8.96 -1.87 -2.42
N TYR A 54 -8.02 -1.66 -3.34
CA TYR A 54 -6.70 -1.17 -3.00
C TYR A 54 -6.73 0.25 -2.48
N THR A 55 -5.87 0.51 -1.50
CA THR A 55 -5.61 1.83 -0.93
C THR A 55 -4.44 2.51 -1.65
N ASN A 56 -4.24 3.81 -1.44
CA ASN A 56 -3.06 4.50 -1.96
C ASN A 56 -1.76 3.96 -1.38
N LEU A 57 -1.77 3.37 -0.17
CA LEU A 57 -0.61 2.64 0.35
C LEU A 57 -0.20 1.49 -0.58
N ALA A 58 -1.18 0.78 -1.15
CA ALA A 58 -0.92 -0.26 -2.12
C ALA A 58 -0.31 0.31 -3.40
N GLU A 59 -0.78 1.45 -3.90
CA GLU A 59 -0.19 2.11 -5.07
C GLU A 59 1.27 2.52 -4.81
N ILE A 60 1.57 3.06 -3.62
CA ILE A 60 2.93 3.42 -3.19
C ILE A 60 3.87 2.21 -3.21
N LEU A 61 3.40 1.03 -2.81
CA LEU A 61 4.19 -0.21 -2.79
C LEU A 61 4.11 -1.03 -4.09
N SER A 62 3.27 -0.63 -5.03
CA SER A 62 3.07 -1.34 -6.30
C SER A 62 4.17 -1.05 -7.31
N ASP A 63 4.27 -1.91 -8.32
CA ASP A 63 5.16 -1.67 -9.47
C ASP A 63 4.69 -0.47 -10.33
N GLN A 64 3.48 0.07 -10.09
CA GLN A 64 2.91 1.23 -10.79
C GLN A 64 3.31 2.57 -10.17
N CYS A 65 3.96 2.58 -9.00
CA CYS A 65 4.42 3.80 -8.36
C CYS A 65 5.49 4.50 -9.22
N LYS A 66 5.19 5.71 -9.71
CA LYS A 66 6.13 6.52 -10.52
C LYS A 66 7.07 7.37 -9.67
N HIS A 67 6.92 7.31 -8.35
CA HIS A 67 7.65 8.15 -7.40
C HIS A 67 8.65 7.31 -6.61
N THR A 68 9.75 7.94 -6.20
CA THR A 68 10.68 7.33 -5.24
C THR A 68 10.14 7.52 -3.83
N VAL A 69 9.95 6.42 -3.12
CA VAL A 69 9.44 6.40 -1.74
C VAL A 69 10.60 6.22 -0.77
N LYS A 70 10.60 6.99 0.32
CA LYS A 70 11.53 6.83 1.45
C LYS A 70 10.72 6.60 2.71
N ILE A 71 10.96 5.49 3.38
CA ILE A 71 10.23 5.07 4.58
C ILE A 71 11.23 5.03 5.74
N ALA A 72 10.84 5.59 6.89
CA ALA A 72 11.63 5.57 8.11
C ALA A 72 10.74 5.12 9.28
N VAL A 73 11.28 4.25 10.13
CA VAL A 73 10.69 3.91 11.43
C VAL A 73 11.34 4.82 12.45
N PHE A 74 10.51 5.54 13.22
CA PHE A 74 10.95 6.45 14.28
C PHE A 74 10.74 5.82 15.66
#